data_AF-Q5JF70-F1
#
_entry.id   AF-Q5JF70-F1
#
_cell.length_a   1.000
_cell.length_b   1.000
_cell.length_c   1.000
_cell.angle_alpha   90.00
_cell.angle_beta   90.00
_cell.angle_gamma   90.00
#
_symmetry.space_group_name_H-M   'P 1'
#
loop_
_entity.id
_entity.type
_entity.pdbx_description
1 polymer ?
#
loop_
_entity_poly.entity_id
_entity_poly.type
_entity_poly.pdbx_seq_one_letter_code
_entity_poly.pdbx_strand_id
1 'polypeptide(L)'
;MKKAVFALLLIGLVGFSVVASGCIGGGGGGSEKIKILYTYTGSFGDAAKGKQATQAQLQQGAWVIYQVAGGTGLGVFEAINDYLKANNKKMGPPFAIGVDSAQDWIKPGAIIASMMKRVDVGVYNAVKQAEENKFEGGVVELGLKEGGVKLSTIDDVKAMFNALPEDTKKKKLQELGFNSEDELFQFLEETRNQVPDWIWQAVDELQNKIINGEIVVPKATSKDQIEQLRNAEDWAAMENLAKEWAKNEPKAQTYFNETLNQRENTKKIAIVYDVGGRGDLSFNDMAYLGASRAAKDFGLQITELQSNSENDYLPNLRSLAKSGEYDIIIAVGFMMTNAVKQVAQEYPNQRFVIIDGYDPEMPHNVQMVLFKENEGSALAGALASLIALNDGKDTIGIVLGMEIPVLYKFEGGYRFGAYWGLDYYENHKK
;
A
#
# COMPACT_ATOMS: atom_id res chain seq x y z
N MET A 1 -12.10 -25.22 60.51
CA MET A 1 -10.97 -25.74 59.69
C MET A 1 -11.59 -26.42 58.48
N LYS A 2 -11.74 -25.74 57.35
CA LYS A 2 -10.81 -25.56 56.20
C LYS A 2 -10.63 -26.82 55.32
N LYS A 3 -10.82 -26.60 54.01
CA LYS A 3 -10.42 -27.37 52.79
C LYS A 3 -11.48 -28.36 52.27
N ALA A 4 -11.82 -28.43 50.98
CA ALA A 4 -11.50 -27.62 49.79
C ALA A 4 -12.54 -27.99 48.70
N VAL A 5 -13.08 -27.01 47.98
CA VAL A 5 -13.85 -27.24 46.74
C VAL A 5 -13.02 -26.73 45.59
N PHE A 6 -12.65 -27.64 44.68
CA PHE A 6 -12.05 -27.33 43.39
C PHE A 6 -13.14 -26.75 42.49
N ALA A 7 -13.08 -25.46 42.19
CA ALA A 7 -13.78 -24.87 41.06
C ALA A 7 -12.77 -24.68 39.92
N LEU A 8 -12.95 -25.46 38.85
CA LEU A 8 -12.31 -25.20 37.56
C LEU A 8 -12.87 -23.87 37.02
N LEU A 9 -12.07 -22.81 37.05
CA LEU A 9 -12.31 -21.63 36.21
C LEU A 9 -11.58 -21.87 34.88
N LEU A 10 -12.33 -22.19 33.83
CA LEU A 10 -11.88 -21.94 32.46
C LEU A 10 -11.86 -20.41 32.26
N ILE A 11 -10.70 -19.79 32.44
CA ILE A 11 -10.45 -18.45 31.91
C ILE A 11 -10.01 -18.66 30.47
N GLY A 12 -10.95 -18.46 29.53
CA GLY A 12 -10.60 -18.26 28.14
C GLY A 12 -9.70 -17.03 28.03
N LEU A 13 -8.44 -17.22 27.65
CA LEU A 13 -7.61 -16.15 27.13
C LEU A 13 -8.24 -15.70 25.81
N VAL A 14 -9.12 -14.70 25.88
CA VAL A 14 -9.36 -13.84 24.72
C VAL A 14 -8.13 -12.94 24.64
N GLY A 15 -7.18 -13.33 23.79
CA GLY A 15 -6.05 -12.49 23.45
C GLY A 15 -6.57 -11.19 22.85
N PHE A 16 -6.62 -10.12 23.66
CA PHE A 16 -6.74 -8.77 23.15
C PHE A 16 -5.48 -8.50 22.32
N SER A 17 -5.59 -8.64 21.00
CA SER A 17 -4.64 -8.00 20.09
C SER A 17 -4.74 -6.51 20.35
N VAL A 18 -3.68 -5.90 20.88
CA VAL A 18 -3.62 -4.47 21.14
C VAL A 18 -3.62 -3.78 19.77
N VAL A 19 -4.79 -3.27 19.36
CA VAL A 19 -4.93 -2.42 18.17
C VAL A 19 -4.32 -1.06 18.54
N ALA A 20 -3.20 -0.70 17.92
CA ALA A 20 -2.64 0.64 18.06
C ALA A 20 -3.56 1.62 17.33
N SER A 21 -4.29 2.43 18.10
CA SER A 21 -5.13 3.51 17.62
C SER A 21 -4.74 4.78 18.35
N GLY A 22 -4.69 5.89 17.63
CA GLY A 22 -4.34 7.17 18.20
C GLY A 22 -5.02 8.31 17.48
N CYS A 23 -5.26 9.39 18.22
CA CYS A 23 -5.61 10.70 17.69
C CYS A 23 -4.46 11.62 18.05
N ILE A 24 -3.91 12.34 17.07
CA ILE A 24 -3.03 13.45 17.38
C ILE A 24 -3.78 14.70 16.97
N GLY A 25 -4.28 15.41 17.97
CA GLY A 25 -4.54 16.83 17.89
C GLY A 25 -3.43 17.49 18.72
N GLY A 26 -2.51 18.19 18.07
CA GLY A 26 -1.53 19.01 18.81
C GLY A 26 -2.31 20.04 19.63
N GLY A 27 -2.11 20.07 20.94
CA GLY A 27 -2.87 20.91 21.88
C GLY A 27 -3.02 22.36 21.41
N GLY A 28 -4.24 22.89 21.57
CA GLY A 28 -4.61 24.27 21.24
C GLY A 28 -5.95 24.32 20.52
N GLY A 29 -7.03 24.65 21.24
CA GLY A 29 -8.37 24.79 20.67
C GLY A 29 -8.46 26.00 19.74
N GLY A 30 -8.80 25.75 18.48
CA GLY A 30 -9.01 26.72 17.43
C GLY A 30 -9.16 25.96 16.11
N SER A 31 -9.86 26.52 15.13
CA SER A 31 -10.04 26.01 13.78
C SER A 31 -8.75 26.03 12.93
N GLU A 32 -7.61 25.69 13.55
CA GLU A 32 -6.24 25.91 13.05
C GLU A 32 -5.46 24.59 12.80
N LYS A 33 -6.08 23.41 12.93
CA LYS A 33 -5.36 22.13 12.76
C LYS A 33 -6.23 21.05 12.11
N ILE A 34 -5.63 20.28 11.21
CA ILE A 34 -6.19 19.03 10.69
C ILE A 34 -5.95 17.90 11.71
N LYS A 35 -7.01 17.21 12.14
CA LYS A 35 -6.97 16.03 13.01
C LYS A 35 -6.79 14.77 12.17
N ILE A 36 -5.72 14.03 12.42
CA ILE A 36 -5.40 12.79 11.71
C ILE A 36 -5.63 11.59 12.62
N LEU A 37 -6.69 10.83 12.36
CA LEU A 37 -6.96 9.55 13.02
C LEU A 37 -6.14 8.45 12.36
N TYR A 38 -5.55 7.55 13.14
CA TYR A 38 -4.88 6.37 12.58
C TYR A 38 -5.22 5.10 13.37
N THR A 39 -5.26 3.97 12.68
CA THR A 39 -5.51 2.67 13.31
C THR A 39 -4.73 1.57 12.59
N TYR A 40 -3.85 0.86 13.30
CA TYR A 40 -3.25 -0.39 12.83
C TYR A 40 -4.10 -1.57 13.27
N THR A 41 -4.70 -2.27 12.31
CA THR A 41 -5.61 -3.40 12.53
C THR A 41 -4.91 -4.68 12.98
N GLY A 42 -3.61 -4.78 12.73
CA GLY A 42 -2.80 -5.98 12.94
C GLY A 42 -3.09 -7.10 11.94
N SER A 43 -3.68 -6.81 10.77
CA SER A 43 -4.00 -7.82 9.75
C SER A 43 -4.04 -7.23 8.34
N PHE A 44 -3.61 -8.00 7.34
CA PHE A 44 -3.82 -7.70 5.92
C PHE A 44 -4.97 -8.50 5.27
N GLY A 45 -5.62 -9.40 6.02
CA GLY A 45 -6.65 -10.32 5.49
C GLY A 45 -7.95 -10.35 6.30
N ASP A 46 -8.22 -9.35 7.14
CA ASP A 46 -9.39 -9.31 8.03
C ASP A 46 -10.25 -8.07 7.76
N ALA A 47 -11.13 -8.17 6.77
CA ALA A 47 -12.05 -7.09 6.40
C ALA A 47 -12.95 -6.63 7.57
N ALA A 48 -13.29 -7.50 8.53
CA ALA A 48 -14.13 -7.11 9.66
C ALA A 48 -13.41 -6.08 10.55
N LYS A 49 -12.10 -6.27 10.79
CA LYS A 49 -11.28 -5.29 11.51
C LYS A 49 -11.19 -3.96 10.77
N GLY A 50 -11.01 -3.98 9.45
CA GLY A 50 -11.00 -2.77 8.62
C GLY A 50 -12.32 -2.00 8.70
N LYS A 51 -13.44 -2.73 8.64
CA LYS A 51 -14.79 -2.17 8.79
C LYS A 51 -14.98 -1.51 10.16
N GLN A 52 -14.61 -2.22 11.24
CA GLN A 52 -14.72 -1.72 12.61
C GLN A 52 -13.87 -0.46 12.85
N ALA A 53 -12.61 -0.47 12.40
CA ALA A 53 -11.72 0.69 12.52
C ALA A 53 -12.30 1.92 11.82
N THR A 54 -12.83 1.73 10.61
CA THR A 54 -13.42 2.79 9.79
C THR A 54 -14.70 3.35 10.41
N GLN A 55 -15.57 2.49 10.94
CA GLN A 55 -16.77 2.93 11.67
C GLN A 55 -16.41 3.80 12.88
N ALA A 56 -15.36 3.43 13.63
CA ALA A 56 -14.87 4.24 14.75
C ALA A 56 -14.29 5.59 14.29
N GLN A 57 -13.60 5.64 13.14
CA GLN A 57 -13.09 6.90 12.57
C GLN A 57 -14.22 7.80 12.05
N LEU A 58 -15.23 7.23 11.39
CA LEU A 58 -16.44 7.95 10.95
C LEU A 58 -17.22 8.55 12.13
N GLN A 59 -17.37 7.81 13.24
CA GLN A 59 -17.99 8.32 14.47
C GLN A 59 -17.22 9.50 15.08
N GLN A 60 -15.91 9.56 14.85
CA GLN A 60 -15.04 10.65 15.28
C GLN A 60 -14.95 11.80 14.27
N GLY A 61 -15.73 11.75 13.18
CA GLY A 61 -15.85 12.84 12.21
C GLY A 61 -14.91 12.74 11.00
N ALA A 62 -14.23 11.61 10.78
CA ALA A 62 -13.36 11.47 9.61
C ALA A 62 -14.12 11.67 8.30
N TRP A 63 -13.62 12.58 7.46
CA TRP A 63 -14.25 12.97 6.21
C TRP A 63 -13.66 12.24 4.99
N VAL A 64 -12.36 11.98 5.03
CA VAL A 64 -11.65 11.15 4.06
C VAL A 64 -10.80 10.15 4.80
N ILE A 65 -10.89 8.87 4.44
CA ILE A 65 -10.19 7.77 5.12
C ILE A 65 -9.34 7.01 4.11
N TYR A 66 -8.02 7.05 4.29
CA TYR A 66 -7.06 6.31 3.47
C TYR A 66 -6.86 4.89 4.00
N GLN A 67 -7.01 3.86 3.16
CA GLN A 67 -6.76 2.48 3.55
C GLN A 67 -5.40 2.00 3.05
N VAL A 68 -4.61 1.37 3.93
CA VAL A 68 -3.30 0.76 3.66
C VAL A 68 -3.24 -0.61 4.33
N ALA A 69 -4.16 -1.50 3.97
CA ALA A 69 -4.38 -2.73 4.72
C ALA A 69 -4.66 -3.97 3.85
N GLY A 70 -4.30 -3.96 2.56
CA GLY A 70 -4.55 -5.11 1.67
C GLY A 70 -6.01 -5.54 1.69
N GLY A 71 -6.29 -6.85 1.85
CA GLY A 71 -7.64 -7.39 1.94
C GLY A 71 -8.45 -6.87 3.14
N THR A 72 -7.80 -6.50 4.25
CA THR A 72 -8.46 -5.78 5.36
C THR A 72 -9.07 -4.45 4.89
N GLY A 73 -8.43 -3.79 3.92
CA GLY A 73 -8.87 -2.54 3.31
C GLY A 73 -10.25 -2.61 2.65
N LEU A 74 -10.68 -3.79 2.19
CA LEU A 74 -12.01 -3.98 1.62
C LEU A 74 -13.13 -3.67 2.62
N GLY A 75 -12.88 -3.90 3.91
CA GLY A 75 -13.80 -3.52 4.98
C GLY A 75 -13.92 -2.01 5.19
N VAL A 76 -12.87 -1.25 4.87
CA VAL A 76 -12.90 0.24 4.89
C VAL A 76 -13.89 0.74 3.84
N PHE A 77 -13.78 0.21 2.61
CA PHE A 77 -14.70 0.55 1.53
C PHE A 77 -16.13 0.15 1.85
N GLU A 78 -16.33 -1.01 2.47
CA GLU A 78 -17.66 -1.46 2.91
C GLU A 78 -18.25 -0.51 3.96
N ALA A 79 -17.50 -0.12 4.99
CA ALA A 79 -17.95 0.81 6.02
C ALA A 79 -18.39 2.16 5.45
N ILE A 80 -17.61 2.72 4.52
CA ILE A 80 -17.93 4.02 3.91
C ILE A 80 -19.15 3.89 3.00
N ASN A 81 -19.21 2.84 2.17
CA ASN A 81 -20.38 2.58 1.35
C ASN A 81 -21.66 2.39 2.19
N ASP A 82 -21.57 1.67 3.31
CA ASP A 82 -22.71 1.48 4.23
C ASP A 82 -23.13 2.81 4.87
N TYR A 83 -22.17 3.66 5.24
CA TYR A 83 -22.45 5.01 5.72
C TYR A 83 -23.21 5.83 4.67
N LEU A 84 -22.77 5.81 3.40
CA LEU A 84 -23.43 6.54 2.32
C LEU A 84 -24.86 6.05 2.12
N LYS A 85 -25.07 4.73 2.05
CA LYS A 85 -26.41 4.13 1.94
C LYS A 85 -27.31 4.51 3.11
N ALA A 86 -26.82 4.45 4.34
CA ALA A 86 -27.59 4.83 5.53
C ALA A 86 -28.00 6.31 5.53
N ASN A 87 -27.25 7.16 4.81
CA ASN A 87 -27.53 8.59 4.65
C ASN A 87 -28.16 8.95 3.30
N ASN A 88 -28.67 7.96 2.54
CA ASN A 88 -29.28 8.14 1.21
C ASN A 88 -28.38 8.88 0.20
N LYS A 89 -27.06 8.70 0.31
CA LYS A 89 -26.08 9.26 -0.61
C LYS A 89 -25.61 8.20 -1.60
N LYS A 90 -25.47 8.59 -2.87
CA LYS A 90 -24.88 7.75 -3.92
C LYS A 90 -23.35 7.82 -3.96
N MET A 91 -22.82 8.95 -3.52
CA MET A 91 -21.41 9.28 -3.55
C MET A 91 -21.05 10.03 -2.27
N GLY A 92 -19.78 10.00 -1.90
CA GLY A 92 -19.27 10.75 -0.76
C GLY A 92 -19.45 12.25 -0.92
N PRO A 93 -18.96 13.03 0.04
CA PRO A 93 -18.25 12.58 1.24
C PRO A 93 -19.16 11.95 2.33
N PRO A 94 -18.60 11.09 3.22
CA PRO A 94 -17.19 10.76 3.35
C PRO A 94 -16.65 9.89 2.21
N PHE A 95 -15.35 9.98 1.95
CA PHE A 95 -14.66 9.21 0.91
C PHE A 95 -13.60 8.29 1.50
N ALA A 96 -13.29 7.23 0.75
CA ALA A 96 -12.10 6.43 0.92
C ALA A 96 -11.02 6.85 -0.07
N ILE A 97 -9.75 6.65 0.28
CA ILE A 97 -8.65 6.57 -0.67
C ILE A 97 -8.14 5.12 -0.69
N GLY A 98 -8.04 4.52 -1.88
CA GLY A 98 -7.49 3.17 -2.08
C GLY A 98 -5.96 3.13 -2.14
N VAL A 99 -5.39 1.94 -2.28
CA VAL A 99 -3.93 1.72 -2.31
C VAL A 99 -3.55 0.59 -3.27
N ASP A 100 -2.28 0.60 -3.69
CA ASP A 100 -1.62 -0.35 -4.58
C ASP A 100 -2.18 -0.35 -6.01
N SER A 101 -3.44 -0.78 -6.16
CA SER A 101 -4.16 -0.76 -7.42
C SER A 101 -5.06 0.48 -7.53
N ALA A 102 -5.63 0.72 -8.71
CA ALA A 102 -6.69 1.72 -8.88
C ALA A 102 -8.03 1.09 -8.44
N GLN A 103 -8.41 1.32 -7.18
CA GLN A 103 -9.50 0.63 -6.48
C GLN A 103 -10.85 1.35 -6.59
N ASP A 104 -10.90 2.48 -7.30
CA ASP A 104 -12.04 3.40 -7.35
C ASP A 104 -13.35 2.68 -7.76
N TRP A 105 -13.26 1.65 -8.60
CA TRP A 105 -14.37 0.83 -9.09
C TRP A 105 -14.93 -0.18 -8.06
N ILE A 106 -14.24 -0.46 -6.95
CA ILE A 106 -14.63 -1.52 -5.99
C ILE A 106 -15.92 -1.14 -5.24
N LYS A 107 -16.06 0.13 -4.86
CA LYS A 107 -17.27 0.75 -4.31
C LYS A 107 -17.45 2.11 -4.97
N PRO A 108 -17.99 2.17 -6.20
CA PRO A 108 -18.16 3.42 -6.94
C PRO A 108 -18.91 4.45 -6.10
N GLY A 109 -18.44 5.70 -6.10
CA GLY A 109 -19.01 6.79 -5.29
C GLY A 109 -18.44 6.87 -3.86
N ALA A 110 -17.92 5.78 -3.31
CA ALA A 110 -17.29 5.76 -1.98
C ALA A 110 -15.78 6.04 -2.03
N ILE A 111 -15.11 5.71 -3.14
CA ILE A 111 -13.64 5.80 -3.28
C ILE A 111 -13.31 6.95 -4.24
N ILE A 112 -12.60 7.97 -3.77
CA ILE A 112 -12.35 9.20 -4.55
C ILE A 112 -11.13 9.10 -5.47
N ALA A 113 -10.11 8.36 -5.01
CA ALA A 113 -8.88 8.06 -5.74
C ALA A 113 -8.17 6.91 -5.02
N SER A 114 -7.05 6.45 -5.58
CA SER A 114 -6.18 5.44 -4.97
C SER A 114 -4.72 5.88 -5.06
N MET A 115 -3.96 5.70 -3.98
CA MET A 115 -2.50 5.82 -4.02
C MET A 115 -1.94 4.53 -4.63
N MET A 116 -1.68 4.56 -5.93
CA MET A 116 -1.17 3.43 -6.66
C MET A 116 0.28 3.16 -6.30
N LYS A 117 0.61 1.89 -6.11
CA LYS A 117 1.96 1.35 -5.96
C LYS A 117 2.15 0.29 -7.03
N ARG A 118 3.04 0.54 -7.97
CA ARG A 118 3.23 -0.25 -9.21
C ARG A 118 4.04 -1.51 -8.97
N VAL A 119 3.58 -2.36 -8.05
CA VAL A 119 4.14 -3.70 -7.79
C VAL A 119 4.12 -4.54 -9.07
N ASP A 120 3.08 -4.39 -9.89
CA ASP A 120 2.98 -5.01 -11.21
C ASP A 120 4.17 -4.66 -12.11
N VAL A 121 4.59 -3.39 -12.13
CA VAL A 121 5.74 -2.92 -12.91
C VAL A 121 7.04 -3.44 -12.32
N GLY A 122 7.20 -3.41 -10.99
CA GLY A 122 8.37 -3.95 -10.31
C GLY A 122 8.60 -5.43 -10.63
N VAL A 123 7.55 -6.25 -10.48
CA VAL A 123 7.60 -7.69 -10.81
C VAL A 123 7.84 -7.91 -12.30
N TYR A 124 7.09 -7.23 -13.18
CA TYR A 124 7.25 -7.38 -14.62
C TYR A 124 8.68 -7.06 -15.07
N ASN A 125 9.24 -5.96 -14.58
CA ASN A 125 10.60 -5.53 -14.93
C ASN A 125 11.65 -6.52 -14.45
N ALA A 126 11.51 -7.07 -13.25
CA ALA A 126 12.45 -8.06 -12.72
C ALA A 126 12.43 -9.36 -13.54
N VAL A 127 11.23 -9.84 -13.92
CA VAL A 127 11.09 -11.01 -14.81
C VAL A 127 11.66 -10.71 -16.19
N LYS A 128 11.37 -9.54 -16.75
CA LYS A 128 11.93 -9.10 -18.04
C LYS A 128 13.45 -9.06 -18.01
N GLN A 129 14.06 -8.55 -16.95
CA GLN A 129 15.52 -8.53 -16.79
C GLN A 129 16.11 -9.94 -16.78
N ALA A 130 15.46 -10.89 -16.09
CA ALA A 130 15.89 -12.29 -16.11
C ALA A 130 15.78 -12.89 -17.53
N GLU A 131 14.65 -12.70 -18.21
CA GLU A 131 14.44 -13.16 -19.60
C GLU A 131 15.45 -12.58 -20.60
N GLU A 132 15.87 -11.33 -20.39
CA GLU A 132 16.84 -10.64 -21.24
C GLU A 132 18.31 -10.86 -20.84
N ASN A 133 18.58 -11.72 -19.84
CA ASN A 133 19.92 -11.93 -19.26
C ASN A 133 20.59 -10.64 -18.74
N LYS A 134 19.79 -9.75 -18.16
CA LYS A 134 20.20 -8.47 -17.57
C LYS A 134 19.83 -8.39 -16.09
N PHE A 135 19.68 -9.53 -15.42
CA PHE A 135 19.30 -9.54 -14.02
C PHE A 135 20.46 -9.04 -13.16
N GLU A 136 20.16 -8.09 -12.28
CA GLU A 136 21.07 -7.57 -11.28
C GLU A 136 20.42 -7.69 -9.91
N GLY A 137 21.17 -8.22 -8.95
CA GLY A 137 20.77 -8.16 -7.56
C GLY A 137 20.94 -6.75 -7.00
N GLY A 138 20.51 -6.57 -5.75
CA GLY A 138 20.56 -5.27 -5.08
C GLY A 138 19.22 -4.54 -5.13
N VAL A 139 19.24 -3.22 -4.93
CA VAL A 139 18.02 -2.43 -4.70
C VAL A 139 17.55 -1.74 -5.98
N VAL A 140 16.28 -1.93 -6.30
CA VAL A 140 15.52 -1.10 -7.25
C VAL A 140 14.48 -0.34 -6.44
N GLU A 141 14.53 0.98 -6.43
CA GLU A 141 13.54 1.81 -5.72
C GLU A 141 12.74 2.66 -6.71
N LEU A 142 11.41 2.55 -6.63
CA LEU A 142 10.49 3.21 -7.57
C LEU A 142 9.62 4.25 -6.83
N GLY A 143 9.83 5.54 -7.11
CA GLY A 143 9.08 6.66 -6.54
C GLY A 143 8.15 7.34 -7.54
N LEU A 144 7.74 8.58 -7.24
CA LEU A 144 6.94 9.40 -8.16
C LEU A 144 7.68 9.63 -9.48
N LYS A 145 8.98 9.93 -9.39
CA LYS A 145 9.84 10.20 -10.55
C LYS A 145 9.95 9.02 -11.51
N GLU A 146 10.03 7.81 -10.95
CA GLU A 146 10.10 6.56 -11.72
C GLU A 146 8.71 6.04 -12.14
N GLY A 147 7.63 6.69 -11.71
CA GLY A 147 6.26 6.22 -11.92
C GLY A 147 5.91 4.96 -11.11
N GLY A 148 6.69 4.67 -10.06
CA GLY A 148 6.49 3.55 -9.13
C GLY A 148 5.33 3.76 -8.17
N VAL A 149 5.05 5.01 -7.83
CA VAL A 149 3.88 5.42 -7.06
C VAL A 149 3.21 6.62 -7.73
N LYS A 150 1.90 6.80 -7.53
CA LYS A 150 1.13 7.99 -7.95
C LYS A 150 -0.28 7.97 -7.37
N LEU A 151 -1.03 9.06 -7.49
CA LEU A 151 -2.49 9.00 -7.37
C LEU A 151 -3.13 8.47 -8.66
N SER A 152 -4.22 7.71 -8.52
CA SER A 152 -4.98 7.18 -9.65
C SER A 152 -5.64 8.30 -10.44
N THR A 153 -5.67 8.11 -11.76
CA THR A 153 -6.59 8.79 -12.68
C THR A 153 -7.71 7.83 -13.09
N ILE A 154 -8.76 8.35 -13.75
CA ILE A 154 -9.79 7.48 -14.32
C ILE A 154 -9.21 6.55 -15.39
N ASP A 155 -8.20 6.97 -16.14
CA ASP A 155 -7.55 6.10 -17.12
C ASP A 155 -6.82 4.93 -16.46
N ASP A 156 -6.26 5.14 -15.27
CA ASP A 156 -5.68 4.04 -14.48
C ASP A 156 -6.76 3.05 -14.02
N VAL A 157 -7.92 3.55 -13.61
CA VAL A 157 -9.07 2.72 -13.24
C VAL A 157 -9.56 1.92 -14.45
N LYS A 158 -9.70 2.57 -15.61
CA LYS A 158 -10.06 1.93 -16.88
C LYS A 158 -9.07 0.83 -17.23
N ALA A 159 -7.77 1.12 -17.17
CA ALA A 159 -6.72 0.15 -17.46
C ALA A 159 -6.79 -1.08 -16.53
N MET A 160 -6.98 -0.87 -15.22
CA MET A 160 -7.05 -1.95 -14.24
C MET A 160 -8.33 -2.77 -14.39
N PHE A 161 -9.48 -2.12 -14.59
CA PHE A 161 -10.74 -2.81 -14.79
C PHE A 161 -10.73 -3.63 -16.08
N ASN A 162 -10.15 -3.08 -17.16
CA ASN A 162 -10.06 -3.75 -18.46
C ASN A 162 -9.05 -4.91 -18.49
N ALA A 163 -8.13 -4.96 -17.53
CA ALA A 163 -7.22 -6.09 -17.36
C ALA A 163 -7.92 -7.33 -16.74
N LEU A 164 -9.13 -7.18 -16.18
CA LEU A 164 -9.90 -8.30 -15.65
C LEU A 164 -10.43 -9.20 -16.78
N PRO A 165 -10.57 -10.52 -16.55
CA PRO A 165 -11.24 -11.40 -17.51
C PRO A 165 -12.66 -10.93 -17.85
N GLU A 166 -13.09 -11.09 -19.10
CA GLU A 166 -14.40 -10.62 -19.58
C GLU A 166 -15.58 -11.10 -18.71
N ASP A 167 -15.57 -12.37 -18.30
CA ASP A 167 -16.63 -12.91 -17.43
C ASP A 167 -16.60 -12.28 -16.03
N THR A 168 -15.40 -11.94 -15.53
CA THR A 168 -15.25 -11.20 -14.27
C THR A 168 -15.78 -9.78 -14.40
N LYS A 169 -15.47 -9.06 -15.49
CA LYS A 169 -15.99 -7.71 -15.73
C LYS A 169 -17.51 -7.68 -15.77
N LYS A 170 -18.14 -8.57 -16.54
CA LYS A 170 -19.61 -8.69 -16.63
C LYS A 170 -20.24 -8.95 -15.26
N LYS A 171 -19.68 -9.88 -14.49
CA LYS A 171 -20.14 -10.17 -13.14
C LYS A 171 -20.01 -8.96 -12.22
N LYS A 172 -18.89 -8.23 -12.29
CA LYS A 172 -18.68 -7.02 -11.48
C LYS A 172 -19.63 -5.89 -11.84
N LEU A 173 -19.86 -5.61 -13.12
CA LEU A 173 -20.84 -4.62 -13.55
C LEU A 173 -22.23 -4.94 -12.99
N GLN A 174 -22.67 -6.20 -13.10
CA GLN A 174 -23.94 -6.65 -12.54
C GLN A 174 -24.01 -6.50 -11.01
N GLU A 175 -22.96 -6.90 -10.29
CA GLU A 175 -22.86 -6.76 -8.82
C GLU A 175 -22.91 -5.28 -8.37
N LEU A 176 -22.32 -4.39 -9.15
CA LEU A 176 -22.25 -2.96 -8.88
C LEU A 176 -23.49 -2.19 -9.35
N GLY A 177 -24.35 -2.83 -10.17
CA GLY A 177 -25.58 -2.23 -10.68
C GLY A 177 -25.38 -1.33 -11.91
N PHE A 178 -24.35 -1.57 -12.71
CA PHE A 178 -24.08 -0.86 -13.96
C PHE A 178 -24.34 -1.76 -15.17
N ASN A 179 -24.88 -1.18 -16.24
CA ASN A 179 -25.21 -1.91 -17.47
C ASN A 179 -24.02 -1.99 -18.45
N SER A 180 -23.04 -1.09 -18.31
CA SER A 180 -21.83 -1.04 -19.15
C SER A 180 -20.62 -0.49 -18.39
N GLU A 181 -19.43 -0.72 -18.95
CA GLU A 181 -18.18 -0.12 -18.47
C GLU A 181 -18.23 1.41 -18.56
N ASP A 182 -18.80 1.96 -19.64
CA ASP A 182 -18.96 3.41 -19.82
C ASP A 182 -19.82 4.04 -18.72
N GLU A 183 -20.93 3.38 -18.33
CA GLU A 183 -21.80 3.86 -17.25
C GLU A 183 -21.05 3.90 -15.91
N LEU A 184 -20.24 2.86 -15.63
CA LEU A 184 -19.37 2.82 -14.46
C LEU A 184 -18.34 3.96 -14.49
N PHE A 185 -17.61 4.12 -15.59
CA PHE A 185 -16.54 5.11 -15.68
C PHE A 185 -17.07 6.54 -15.64
N GLN A 186 -18.21 6.81 -16.27
CA GLN A 186 -18.88 8.11 -16.14
C GLN A 186 -19.27 8.39 -14.68
N PHE A 187 -19.79 7.41 -13.96
CA PHE A 187 -20.14 7.58 -12.54
C PHE A 187 -18.90 7.85 -11.66
N LEU A 188 -17.76 7.24 -11.98
CA LEU A 188 -16.50 7.51 -11.30
C LEU A 188 -15.96 8.92 -11.64
N GLU A 189 -16.09 9.36 -12.88
CA GLU A 189 -15.77 10.75 -13.29
C GLU A 189 -16.65 11.75 -12.52
N GLU A 190 -17.96 11.51 -12.43
CA GLU A 190 -18.90 12.32 -11.62
C GLU A 190 -18.50 12.33 -10.14
N THR A 191 -18.05 11.20 -9.60
CA THR A 191 -17.55 11.13 -8.22
C THR A 191 -16.34 12.03 -8.00
N ARG A 192 -15.37 12.03 -8.93
CA ARG A 192 -14.17 12.90 -8.85
C ARG A 192 -14.50 14.38 -9.03
N ASN A 193 -15.50 14.70 -9.85
CA ASN A 193 -15.96 16.07 -10.07
C ASN A 193 -16.62 16.71 -8.84
N GLN A 194 -16.89 15.94 -7.77
CA GLN A 194 -17.27 16.51 -6.48
C GLN A 194 -16.10 17.24 -5.79
N VAL A 195 -14.86 16.95 -6.19
CA VAL A 195 -13.66 17.60 -5.68
C VAL A 195 -13.29 18.73 -6.64
N PRO A 196 -13.27 20.01 -6.19
CA PRO A 196 -12.92 21.13 -7.05
C PRO A 196 -11.54 21.00 -7.71
N ASP A 197 -11.44 21.43 -8.98
CA ASP A 197 -10.20 21.37 -9.78
C ASP A 197 -8.96 21.93 -9.08
N TRP A 198 -9.12 22.99 -8.29
CA TRP A 198 -8.00 23.62 -7.58
C TRP A 198 -7.33 22.68 -6.57
N ILE A 199 -8.08 21.71 -6.02
CA ILE A 199 -7.53 20.70 -5.09
C ILE A 199 -6.63 19.73 -5.87
N TRP A 200 -7.09 19.24 -7.03
CA TRP A 200 -6.29 18.39 -7.90
C TRP A 200 -5.03 19.11 -8.37
N GLN A 201 -5.15 20.39 -8.75
CA GLN A 201 -4.01 21.23 -9.14
C GLN A 201 -3.00 21.43 -7.99
N ALA A 202 -3.46 21.60 -6.75
CA ALA A 202 -2.59 21.69 -5.58
C ALA A 202 -1.83 20.38 -5.34
N VAL A 203 -2.50 19.24 -5.49
CA VAL A 203 -1.87 17.91 -5.38
C VAL A 203 -0.83 17.70 -6.49
N ASP A 204 -1.11 18.14 -7.72
CA ASP A 204 -0.16 18.12 -8.83
C ASP A 204 1.05 19.04 -8.56
N GLU A 205 0.85 20.20 -7.94
CA GLU A 205 1.94 21.08 -7.49
C GLU A 205 2.85 20.36 -6.48
N LEU A 206 2.27 19.74 -5.44
CA LEU A 206 3.04 18.97 -4.46
C LEU A 206 3.83 17.85 -5.15
N GLN A 207 3.20 17.10 -6.05
CA GLN A 207 3.85 16.04 -6.82
C GLN A 207 5.07 16.56 -7.57
N ASN A 208 4.93 17.68 -8.29
CA ASN A 208 6.03 18.28 -9.04
C ASN A 208 7.17 18.74 -8.13
N LYS A 209 6.86 19.35 -6.98
CA LYS A 209 7.88 19.75 -5.99
C LYS A 209 8.64 18.56 -5.42
N ILE A 210 7.97 17.43 -5.18
CA ILE A 210 8.63 16.20 -4.74
C ILE A 210 9.53 15.65 -5.85
N ILE A 211 9.02 15.54 -7.09
CA ILE A 211 9.79 15.02 -8.24
C ILE A 211 11.04 15.86 -8.52
N ASN A 212 10.95 17.19 -8.37
CA ASN A 212 12.05 18.12 -8.57
C ASN A 212 13.02 18.17 -7.38
N GLY A 213 12.71 17.51 -6.26
CA GLY A 213 13.51 17.54 -5.04
C GLY A 213 13.42 18.86 -4.26
N GLU A 214 12.43 19.70 -4.57
CA GLU A 214 12.13 20.93 -3.82
C GLU A 214 11.51 20.60 -2.45
N ILE A 215 10.76 19.49 -2.37
CA ILE A 215 10.18 18.95 -1.14
C ILE A 215 10.71 17.54 -0.90
N VAL A 216 11.18 17.27 0.33
CA VAL A 216 11.62 15.94 0.76
C VAL A 216 10.61 15.32 1.74
N VAL A 217 9.87 14.31 1.27
CA VAL A 217 8.88 13.63 2.12
C VAL A 217 9.57 12.67 3.10
N PRO A 218 9.22 12.66 4.40
CA PRO A 218 9.83 11.77 5.38
C PRO A 218 9.57 10.29 5.06
N LYS A 219 10.62 9.48 5.18
CA LYS A 219 10.59 8.02 5.01
C LYS A 219 10.90 7.36 6.35
N ALA A 220 9.90 7.27 7.22
CA ALA A 220 10.06 6.61 8.52
C ALA A 220 10.24 5.10 8.33
N THR A 221 11.36 4.54 8.80
CA THR A 221 11.68 3.11 8.72
C THR A 221 11.74 2.43 10.09
N SER A 222 11.43 3.16 11.16
CA SER A 222 11.46 2.69 12.54
C SER A 222 10.30 3.27 13.36
N LYS A 223 10.01 2.63 14.49
CA LYS A 223 8.97 3.08 15.42
C LYS A 223 9.27 4.49 15.97
N ASP A 224 10.51 4.73 16.35
CA ASP A 224 10.94 6.04 16.87
C ASP A 224 10.73 7.15 15.83
N GLN A 225 11.05 6.88 14.55
CA GLN A 225 10.85 7.84 13.47
C GLN A 225 9.38 8.15 13.23
N ILE A 226 8.49 7.15 13.19
CA ILE A 226 7.06 7.43 13.03
C ILE A 226 6.48 8.15 14.26
N GLU A 227 6.99 7.88 15.47
CA GLU A 227 6.65 8.63 16.68
C GLU A 227 7.12 10.09 16.62
N GLN A 228 8.27 10.38 16.02
CA GLN A 228 8.70 11.75 15.75
C GLN A 228 7.75 12.47 14.78
N LEU A 229 7.34 11.83 13.68
CA LEU A 229 6.37 12.42 12.73
C LEU A 229 4.99 12.62 13.35
N ARG A 230 4.58 11.68 14.20
CA ARG A 230 3.35 11.78 14.99
C ARG A 230 3.35 13.03 15.87
N ASN A 231 4.48 13.39 16.46
CA ASN A 231 4.62 14.55 17.34
C ASN A 231 5.02 15.85 16.63
N ALA A 232 5.29 15.82 15.32
CA ALA A 232 5.68 17.01 14.57
C ALA A 232 4.51 17.99 14.44
N GLU A 233 4.83 19.29 14.52
CA GLU A 233 3.81 20.36 14.56
C GLU A 233 3.25 20.70 13.17
N ASP A 234 4.09 20.62 12.14
CA ASP A 234 3.77 20.97 10.75
C ASP A 234 4.58 20.13 9.74
N TRP A 235 4.35 20.38 8.45
CA TRP A 235 5.03 19.67 7.37
C TRP A 235 6.51 20.05 7.24
N ALA A 236 6.90 21.28 7.60
CA ALA A 236 8.29 21.75 7.51
C ALA A 236 9.17 21.09 8.57
N ALA A 237 8.65 20.90 9.80
CA ALA A 237 9.30 20.11 10.84
C ALA A 237 9.51 18.65 10.40
N MET A 238 8.50 18.05 9.77
CA MET A 238 8.62 16.70 9.20
C MET A 238 9.64 16.64 8.05
N GLU A 239 9.72 17.67 7.20
CA GLU A 239 10.73 17.76 6.14
C GLU A 239 12.15 17.85 6.71
N ASN A 240 12.35 18.62 7.79
CA ASN A 240 13.64 18.73 8.45
C ASN A 240 14.11 17.38 9.00
N LEU A 241 13.20 16.61 9.62
CA LEU A 241 13.47 15.22 10.03
C LEU A 241 13.84 14.35 8.82
N ALA A 242 13.11 14.47 7.70
CA ALA A 242 13.40 13.73 6.48
C ALA A 242 14.82 14.03 5.96
N LYS A 243 15.20 15.30 5.89
CA LYS A 243 16.54 15.76 5.48
C LYS A 243 17.64 15.28 6.43
N GLU A 244 17.35 15.14 7.72
CA GLU A 244 18.29 14.58 8.69
C GLU A 244 18.48 13.08 8.51
N TRP A 245 17.39 12.31 8.40
CA TRP A 245 17.45 10.86 8.22
C TRP A 245 18.13 10.46 6.92
N ALA A 246 17.87 11.19 5.84
CA ALA A 246 18.47 10.95 4.52
C ALA A 246 20.00 10.99 4.53
N LYS A 247 20.63 11.73 5.46
CA LYS A 247 22.10 11.76 5.60
C LYS A 247 22.69 10.42 6.05
N ASN A 248 21.89 9.64 6.77
CA ASN A 248 22.28 8.37 7.37
C ASN A 248 21.62 7.17 6.67
N GLU A 249 20.80 7.39 5.64
CA GLU A 249 20.20 6.29 4.87
C GLU A 249 21.29 5.53 4.11
N PRO A 250 21.35 4.20 4.25
CA PRO A 250 22.24 3.38 3.44
C PRO A 250 21.97 3.61 1.96
N LYS A 251 23.03 3.81 1.18
CA LYS A 251 22.89 3.94 -0.28
C LYS A 251 22.51 2.58 -0.85
N ALA A 252 21.44 2.57 -1.65
CA ALA A 252 21.08 1.45 -2.51
C ALA A 252 22.29 1.01 -3.33
N GLN A 253 22.60 -0.29 -3.28
CA GLN A 253 23.66 -0.90 -4.10
C GLN A 253 23.02 -1.87 -5.09
N THR A 254 23.54 -1.89 -6.32
CA THR A 254 23.23 -2.90 -7.33
C THR A 254 24.44 -3.82 -7.48
N TYR A 255 24.18 -5.09 -7.76
CA TYR A 255 25.18 -6.14 -7.83
C TYR A 255 25.08 -6.87 -9.16
N PHE A 256 26.16 -6.83 -9.93
CA PHE A 256 26.29 -7.60 -11.15
C PHE A 256 26.86 -8.99 -10.86
N ASN A 257 26.28 -10.04 -11.44
CA ASN A 257 26.76 -11.41 -11.33
C ASN A 257 26.70 -12.10 -12.70
N GLU A 258 27.86 -12.30 -13.33
CA GLU A 258 27.96 -12.91 -14.66
C GLU A 258 27.41 -14.34 -14.70
N THR A 259 27.61 -15.12 -13.65
CA THR A 259 27.16 -16.52 -13.60
C THR A 259 25.63 -16.62 -13.65
N LEU A 260 24.92 -15.70 -12.98
CA LEU A 260 23.47 -15.62 -13.07
C LEU A 260 23.02 -15.25 -14.49
N ASN A 261 23.78 -14.44 -15.22
CA ASN A 261 23.43 -14.03 -16.59
C ASN A 261 23.80 -15.06 -17.67
N GLN A 262 24.46 -16.16 -17.32
CA GLN A 262 24.87 -17.24 -18.24
C GLN A 262 23.99 -18.50 -18.19
N ARG A 263 22.95 -18.53 -17.34
CA ARG A 263 22.10 -19.73 -17.14
C ARG A 263 21.11 -19.93 -18.30
N GLU A 264 20.81 -21.19 -18.64
CA GLU A 264 19.71 -21.54 -19.55
C GLU A 264 18.34 -21.24 -18.93
N ASN A 265 17.54 -20.44 -19.63
CA ASN A 265 16.18 -20.06 -19.24
C ASN A 265 15.24 -21.29 -19.22
N THR A 266 14.66 -21.57 -18.05
CA THR A 266 13.78 -22.74 -17.84
C THR A 266 12.32 -22.52 -18.22
N LYS A 267 11.96 -21.31 -18.68
CA LYS A 267 10.60 -20.86 -19.04
C LYS A 267 9.57 -21.01 -17.91
N LYS A 268 10.04 -21.08 -16.66
CA LYS A 268 9.21 -21.17 -15.45
C LYS A 268 9.59 -20.09 -14.46
N ILE A 269 8.59 -19.40 -13.94
CA ILE A 269 8.73 -18.45 -12.84
C ILE A 269 7.84 -18.90 -11.68
N ALA A 270 8.25 -18.57 -10.46
CA ALA A 270 7.43 -18.79 -9.27
C ALA A 270 7.11 -17.48 -8.58
N ILE A 271 5.91 -17.37 -8.02
CA ILE A 271 5.49 -16.29 -7.14
C ILE A 271 4.97 -16.86 -5.83
N VAL A 272 5.49 -16.34 -4.72
CA VAL A 272 5.12 -16.72 -3.36
C VAL A 272 4.44 -15.53 -2.69
N TYR A 273 3.17 -15.69 -2.33
CA TYR A 273 2.36 -14.67 -1.67
C TYR A 273 2.49 -14.75 -0.16
N ASP A 274 2.38 -13.61 0.50
CA ASP A 274 2.29 -13.54 1.96
C ASP A 274 0.94 -14.09 2.47
N VAL A 275 0.72 -13.97 3.79
CA VAL A 275 -0.53 -14.42 4.43
C VAL A 275 -1.77 -13.72 3.86
N GLY A 276 -1.64 -12.52 3.30
CA GLY A 276 -2.75 -11.81 2.66
C GLY A 276 -3.29 -12.51 1.42
N GLY A 277 -2.40 -13.12 0.64
CA GLY A 277 -2.75 -13.93 -0.53
C GLY A 277 -3.46 -13.17 -1.66
N ARG A 278 -3.87 -13.91 -2.69
CA ARG A 278 -4.62 -13.39 -3.85
C ARG A 278 -6.05 -13.03 -3.48
N GLY A 279 -6.64 -12.09 -4.22
CA GLY A 279 -7.99 -11.59 -4.00
C GLY A 279 -8.08 -10.39 -3.04
N ASP A 280 -6.93 -9.82 -2.66
CA ASP A 280 -6.85 -8.58 -1.89
C ASP A 280 -7.22 -7.34 -2.72
N LEU A 281 -7.32 -7.46 -4.05
CA LEU A 281 -7.51 -6.38 -5.01
C LEU A 281 -6.50 -5.23 -4.82
N SER A 282 -5.32 -5.57 -4.30
CA SER A 282 -4.30 -4.64 -3.81
C SER A 282 -2.91 -5.23 -4.09
N PHE A 283 -2.02 -5.24 -3.11
CA PHE A 283 -0.62 -5.62 -3.19
C PHE A 283 -0.33 -6.98 -3.89
N ASN A 284 -0.92 -8.07 -3.43
CA ASN A 284 -0.66 -9.42 -3.98
C ASN A 284 -1.24 -9.58 -5.39
N ASP A 285 -2.43 -9.03 -5.63
CA ASP A 285 -3.04 -9.04 -6.97
C ASP A 285 -2.24 -8.22 -7.97
N MET A 286 -1.62 -7.11 -7.55
CA MET A 286 -0.70 -6.33 -8.38
C MET A 286 0.58 -7.10 -8.69
N ALA A 287 1.15 -7.84 -7.73
CA ALA A 287 2.30 -8.71 -8.00
C ALA A 287 1.97 -9.80 -9.03
N TYR A 288 0.81 -10.44 -8.89
CA TYR A 288 0.33 -11.40 -9.89
C TYR A 288 0.12 -10.75 -11.25
N LEU A 289 -0.47 -9.55 -11.32
CA LEU A 289 -0.68 -8.85 -12.59
C LEU A 289 0.65 -8.65 -13.32
N GLY A 290 1.71 -8.26 -12.60
CA GLY A 290 3.06 -8.14 -13.15
C GLY A 290 3.61 -9.48 -13.67
N ALA A 291 3.53 -10.53 -12.86
CA ALA A 291 4.00 -11.87 -13.22
C ALA A 291 3.22 -12.45 -14.41
N SER A 292 1.90 -12.34 -14.40
CA SER A 292 0.98 -12.82 -15.45
C SER A 292 1.21 -12.12 -16.78
N ARG A 293 1.41 -10.80 -16.75
CA ARG A 293 1.80 -10.04 -17.96
C ARG A 293 3.14 -10.50 -18.51
N ALA A 294 4.16 -10.64 -17.65
CA ALA A 294 5.47 -11.10 -18.08
C ALA A 294 5.41 -12.53 -18.65
N ALA A 295 4.66 -13.42 -18.00
CA ALA A 295 4.49 -14.78 -18.48
C ALA A 295 3.81 -14.85 -19.85
N LYS A 296 2.80 -14.01 -20.07
CA LYS A 296 2.15 -13.87 -21.39
C LYS A 296 3.13 -13.35 -22.45
N ASP A 297 3.87 -12.29 -22.13
CA ASP A 297 4.76 -11.62 -23.10
C ASP A 297 5.97 -12.47 -23.48
N PHE A 298 6.51 -13.26 -22.54
CA PHE A 298 7.74 -14.05 -22.73
C PHE A 298 7.51 -15.57 -22.86
N GLY A 299 6.26 -16.01 -22.84
CA GLY A 299 5.87 -17.42 -22.96
C GLY A 299 6.30 -18.28 -21.77
N LEU A 300 6.10 -17.78 -20.55
CA LEU A 300 6.51 -18.43 -19.29
C LEU A 300 5.35 -19.15 -18.63
N GLN A 301 5.67 -20.18 -17.85
CA GLN A 301 4.74 -20.83 -16.94
C GLN A 301 4.89 -20.24 -15.55
N ILE A 302 3.77 -19.90 -14.91
CA ILE A 302 3.75 -19.40 -13.53
C ILE A 302 3.40 -20.54 -12.59
N THR A 303 4.21 -20.72 -11.54
CA THR A 303 3.79 -21.43 -10.33
C THR A 303 3.44 -20.42 -9.24
N GLU A 304 2.24 -20.54 -8.69
CA GLU A 304 1.77 -19.72 -7.57
C GLU A 304 1.81 -20.55 -6.28
N LEU A 305 2.39 -19.98 -5.22
CA LEU A 305 2.31 -20.54 -3.86
C LEU A 305 1.78 -19.47 -2.91
N GLN A 306 0.76 -19.83 -2.13
CA GLN A 306 0.26 -18.98 -1.05
C GLN A 306 0.75 -19.51 0.31
N SER A 307 1.22 -18.62 1.16
CA SER A 307 1.52 -18.92 2.55
C SER A 307 0.30 -18.67 3.43
N ASN A 308 -0.01 -19.61 4.34
CA ASN A 308 -1.11 -19.46 5.30
C ASN A 308 -0.64 -18.83 6.61
N SER A 309 0.66 -18.91 6.89
CA SER A 309 1.33 -18.30 8.03
C SER A 309 2.77 -17.93 7.70
N GLU A 310 3.41 -17.13 8.55
CA GLU A 310 4.83 -16.79 8.39
C GLU A 310 5.77 -18.02 8.41
N ASN A 311 5.37 -19.09 9.10
CA ASN A 311 6.12 -20.34 9.14
C ASN A 311 6.21 -21.03 7.78
N ASP A 312 5.33 -20.67 6.84
CA ASP A 312 5.30 -21.26 5.50
C ASP A 312 6.30 -20.59 4.55
N TYR A 313 6.78 -19.36 4.85
CA TYR A 313 7.64 -18.60 3.93
C TYR A 313 8.92 -19.34 3.56
N LEU A 314 9.66 -19.79 4.58
CA LEU A 314 10.92 -20.49 4.39
C LEU A 314 10.77 -21.84 3.65
N PRO A 315 9.89 -22.77 4.08
CA PRO A 315 9.73 -24.04 3.36
C PRO A 315 9.21 -23.85 1.93
N ASN A 316 8.30 -22.90 1.67
CA ASN A 316 7.82 -22.60 0.32
C ASN A 316 8.98 -22.18 -0.59
N LEU A 317 9.73 -21.13 -0.21
CA LEU A 317 10.87 -20.61 -0.98
C LEU A 317 11.95 -21.67 -1.19
N ARG A 318 12.30 -22.43 -0.14
CA ARG A 318 13.31 -23.49 -0.21
C ARG A 318 12.89 -24.61 -1.15
N SER A 319 11.61 -25.02 -1.12
CA SER A 319 11.11 -26.09 -1.98
C SER A 319 11.23 -25.74 -3.47
N LEU A 320 10.88 -24.49 -3.83
CA LEU A 320 10.99 -23.97 -5.18
C LEU A 320 12.46 -23.89 -5.62
N ALA A 321 13.33 -23.32 -4.79
CA ALA A 321 14.76 -23.19 -5.10
C ALA A 321 15.44 -24.56 -5.25
N LYS A 322 15.11 -25.52 -4.39
CA LYS A 322 15.63 -26.90 -4.43
C LYS A 322 15.26 -27.64 -5.71
N SER A 323 14.11 -27.34 -6.31
CA SER A 323 13.67 -27.99 -7.56
C SER A 323 14.62 -27.70 -8.73
N GLY A 324 15.26 -26.52 -8.74
CA GLY A 324 16.07 -26.04 -9.86
C GLY A 324 15.25 -25.72 -11.12
N GLU A 325 13.92 -25.77 -11.06
CA GLU A 325 13.05 -25.61 -12.24
C GLU A 325 12.79 -24.14 -12.61
N TYR A 326 13.02 -23.19 -11.71
CA TYR A 326 12.59 -21.81 -11.88
C TYR A 326 13.72 -20.89 -12.29
N ASP A 327 13.46 -20.06 -13.29
CA ASP A 327 14.39 -19.03 -13.74
C ASP A 327 14.48 -17.89 -12.72
N ILE A 328 13.34 -17.55 -12.10
CA ILE A 328 13.19 -16.53 -11.06
C ILE A 328 12.11 -16.93 -10.05
N ILE A 329 12.36 -16.66 -8.77
CA ILE A 329 11.41 -16.84 -7.67
C ILE A 329 11.10 -15.47 -7.06
N ILE A 330 9.83 -15.08 -7.09
CA ILE A 330 9.35 -13.77 -6.61
C ILE A 330 8.69 -13.97 -5.24
N ALA A 331 9.24 -13.35 -4.20
CA ALA A 331 8.68 -13.29 -2.86
C ALA A 331 7.94 -11.96 -2.68
N VAL A 332 6.66 -12.02 -2.33
CA VAL A 332 5.80 -10.84 -2.23
C VAL A 332 5.58 -10.49 -0.76
N GLY A 333 6.26 -9.46 -0.27
CA GLY A 333 6.02 -8.89 1.05
C GLY A 333 7.23 -8.83 1.98
N PHE A 334 7.31 -7.75 2.75
CA PHE A 334 8.40 -7.45 3.69
C PHE A 334 8.70 -8.59 4.67
N MET A 335 7.68 -9.29 5.16
CA MET A 335 7.86 -10.35 6.17
C MET A 335 8.64 -11.57 5.65
N MET A 336 8.83 -11.71 4.34
CA MET A 336 9.65 -12.78 3.75
C MET A 336 11.16 -12.48 3.73
N THR A 337 11.60 -11.28 4.14
CA THR A 337 12.98 -10.81 4.01
C THR A 337 14.02 -11.81 4.53
N ASN A 338 13.85 -12.29 5.76
CA ASN A 338 14.78 -13.25 6.37
C ASN A 338 14.77 -14.61 5.66
N ALA A 339 13.60 -15.08 5.23
CA ALA A 339 13.47 -16.34 4.52
C ALA A 339 14.14 -16.27 3.14
N VAL A 340 13.97 -15.17 2.40
CA VAL A 340 14.65 -14.94 1.12
C VAL A 340 16.16 -14.87 1.32
N LYS A 341 16.65 -14.07 2.30
CA LYS A 341 18.09 -13.98 2.61
C LYS A 341 18.70 -15.36 2.87
N GLN A 342 18.04 -16.17 3.71
CA GLN A 342 18.49 -17.51 4.01
C GLN A 342 18.51 -18.43 2.78
N VAL A 343 17.42 -18.51 2.02
CA VAL A 343 17.34 -19.42 0.86
C VAL A 343 18.28 -18.94 -0.27
N ALA A 344 18.44 -17.64 -0.47
CA ALA A 344 19.36 -17.11 -1.46
C ALA A 344 20.83 -17.49 -1.16
N GLN A 345 21.22 -17.57 0.11
CA GLN A 345 22.53 -18.11 0.53
C GLN A 345 22.66 -19.61 0.28
N GLU A 346 21.59 -20.38 0.52
CA GLU A 346 21.56 -21.83 0.28
C GLU A 346 21.62 -22.18 -1.23
N TYR A 347 21.08 -21.32 -2.10
CA TYR A 347 20.98 -21.53 -3.54
C TYR A 347 21.55 -20.33 -4.33
N PRO A 348 22.88 -20.14 -4.37
CA PRO A 348 23.52 -18.94 -4.92
C PRO A 348 23.30 -18.72 -6.43
N ASN A 349 22.88 -19.76 -7.16
CA ASN A 349 22.59 -19.70 -8.59
C ASN A 349 21.11 -19.46 -8.92
N GLN A 350 20.23 -19.46 -7.91
CA GLN A 350 18.81 -19.17 -8.09
C GLN A 350 18.58 -17.67 -7.98
N ARG A 351 17.90 -17.06 -8.95
CA ARG A 351 17.51 -15.65 -8.89
C ARG A 351 16.26 -15.49 -8.02
N PHE A 352 16.31 -14.51 -7.13
CA PHE A 352 15.19 -14.12 -6.28
C PHE A 352 14.83 -12.67 -6.51
N VAL A 353 13.54 -12.38 -6.42
CA VAL A 353 13.02 -11.02 -6.28
C VAL A 353 12.29 -10.97 -4.97
N ILE A 354 12.49 -9.91 -4.20
CA ILE A 354 11.66 -9.63 -3.03
C ILE A 354 11.02 -8.25 -3.17
N ILE A 355 9.70 -8.21 -3.02
CA ILE A 355 8.92 -6.96 -2.99
C ILE A 355 8.86 -6.47 -1.55
N ASP A 356 9.20 -5.20 -1.33
CA ASP A 356 9.22 -4.49 -0.03
C ASP A 356 10.21 -5.00 1.02
N GLY A 357 10.91 -6.10 0.74
CA GLY A 357 11.96 -6.60 1.61
C GLY A 357 13.28 -5.87 1.39
N TYR A 358 13.97 -5.56 2.49
CA TYR A 358 15.26 -4.89 2.46
C TYR A 358 16.19 -5.48 3.53
N ASP A 359 17.40 -5.83 3.11
CA ASP A 359 18.52 -6.14 4.00
C ASP A 359 19.82 -5.66 3.31
N PRO A 360 20.67 -4.87 3.98
CA PRO A 360 21.90 -4.37 3.37
C PRO A 360 22.91 -5.48 3.05
N GLU A 361 22.80 -6.65 3.70
CA GLU A 361 23.62 -7.84 3.46
C GLU A 361 22.87 -8.89 2.63
N MET A 362 21.84 -8.48 1.89
CA MET A 362 21.11 -9.39 1.01
C MET A 362 22.06 -9.98 -0.05
N PRO A 363 22.04 -11.30 -0.32
CA PRO A 363 22.88 -11.93 -1.32
C PRO A 363 22.71 -11.34 -2.73
N HIS A 364 23.79 -11.37 -3.52
CA HIS A 364 23.83 -10.78 -4.87
C HIS A 364 22.87 -11.42 -5.89
N ASN A 365 22.30 -12.58 -5.59
CA ASN A 365 21.26 -13.23 -6.40
C ASN A 365 19.84 -12.80 -6.06
N VAL A 366 19.68 -11.76 -5.23
CA VAL A 366 18.38 -11.19 -4.84
C VAL A 366 18.27 -9.76 -5.33
N GLN A 367 17.19 -9.45 -6.05
CA GLN A 367 16.76 -8.09 -6.34
C GLN A 367 15.67 -7.67 -5.33
N MET A 368 15.94 -6.61 -4.57
CA MET A 368 15.02 -5.98 -3.62
C MET A 368 14.29 -4.84 -4.32
N VAL A 369 13.02 -5.05 -4.64
CA VAL A 369 12.17 -4.04 -5.27
C VAL A 369 11.42 -3.28 -4.18
N LEU A 370 11.81 -2.03 -3.99
CA LEU A 370 11.27 -1.09 -3.02
C LEU A 370 10.51 0.03 -3.73
N PHE A 371 9.70 0.74 -2.95
CA PHE A 371 8.95 1.88 -3.43
C PHE A 371 9.12 3.06 -2.48
N LYS A 372 8.90 4.27 -3.01
CA LYS A 372 8.81 5.47 -2.17
C LYS A 372 7.35 5.73 -1.82
N GLU A 373 6.77 4.83 -1.04
CA GLU A 373 5.33 4.90 -0.71
C GLU A 373 4.99 6.17 0.08
N ASN A 374 5.96 6.70 0.83
CA ASN A 374 5.82 7.99 1.50
C ASN A 374 5.50 9.13 0.50
N GLU A 375 6.13 9.17 -0.67
CA GLU A 375 5.88 10.20 -1.67
C GLU A 375 4.44 10.14 -2.20
N GLY A 376 3.96 8.93 -2.55
CA GLY A 376 2.58 8.73 -2.99
C GLY A 376 1.56 9.00 -1.87
N SER A 377 1.86 8.59 -0.63
CA SER A 377 1.00 8.85 0.51
C SER A 377 0.92 10.34 0.87
N ALA A 378 1.97 11.13 0.60
CA ALA A 378 1.89 12.59 0.72
C ALA A 378 0.85 13.20 -0.22
N LEU A 379 0.73 12.69 -1.45
CA LEU A 379 -0.33 13.13 -2.35
C LEU A 379 -1.72 12.76 -1.81
N ALA A 380 -1.88 11.54 -1.28
CA ALA A 380 -3.14 11.11 -0.65
C ALA A 380 -3.50 11.96 0.58
N GLY A 381 -2.51 12.34 1.40
CA GLY A 381 -2.71 13.20 2.57
C GLY A 381 -3.13 14.62 2.19
N ALA A 382 -2.47 15.20 1.18
CA ALA A 382 -2.82 16.51 0.64
C ALA A 382 -4.25 16.50 0.08
N LEU A 383 -4.59 15.50 -0.73
CA LEU A 383 -5.95 15.33 -1.26
C LEU A 383 -6.99 15.23 -0.14
N ALA A 384 -6.77 14.35 0.84
CA ALA A 384 -7.69 14.12 1.95
C ALA A 384 -7.93 15.37 2.80
N SER A 385 -6.85 16.07 3.18
CA SER A 385 -6.93 17.30 3.99
C SER A 385 -7.62 18.44 3.24
N LEU A 386 -7.27 18.67 1.97
CA LEU A 386 -7.86 19.73 1.17
C LEU A 386 -9.36 19.52 0.93
N ILE A 387 -9.79 18.27 0.68
CA ILE A 387 -11.23 17.93 0.59
C ILE A 387 -11.93 18.24 1.92
N ALA A 388 -11.37 17.83 3.05
CA ALA A 388 -11.94 18.10 4.36
C ALA A 388 -12.06 19.61 4.64
N LEU A 389 -10.97 20.36 4.44
CA LEU A 389 -10.91 21.80 4.71
C LEU A 389 -11.87 22.60 3.82
N ASN A 390 -11.95 22.26 2.53
CA ASN A 390 -12.90 22.87 1.59
C ASN A 390 -14.36 22.75 2.08
N ASP A 391 -14.70 21.63 2.73
CA ASP A 391 -16.05 21.35 3.22
C ASP A 391 -16.28 21.82 4.68
N GLY A 392 -15.35 22.62 5.23
CA GLY A 392 -15.39 23.08 6.60
C GLY A 392 -15.25 21.95 7.63
N LYS A 393 -14.59 20.86 7.26
CA LYS A 393 -14.23 19.74 8.13
C LYS A 393 -12.76 19.80 8.49
N ASP A 394 -12.41 19.15 9.59
CA ASP A 394 -11.07 19.19 10.17
C ASP A 394 -10.50 17.80 10.43
N THR A 395 -11.22 16.71 10.14
CA THR A 395 -10.82 15.35 10.54
C THR A 395 -10.69 14.44 9.34
N ILE A 396 -9.54 13.77 9.22
CA ILE A 396 -9.24 12.74 8.22
C ILE A 396 -8.72 11.49 8.93
N GLY A 397 -8.74 10.35 8.24
CA GLY A 397 -8.37 9.05 8.80
C GLY A 397 -7.40 8.27 7.93
N ILE A 398 -6.66 7.36 8.55
CA ILE A 398 -5.90 6.30 7.88
C ILE A 398 -6.10 4.97 8.62
N VAL A 399 -6.35 3.89 7.89
CA VAL A 399 -6.47 2.53 8.43
C VAL A 399 -5.38 1.67 7.81
N LEU A 400 -4.49 1.13 8.66
CA LEU A 400 -3.32 0.37 8.24
C LEU A 400 -3.43 -1.10 8.65
N GLY A 401 -2.72 -1.97 7.94
CA GLY A 401 -2.62 -3.40 8.25
C GLY A 401 -1.81 -3.65 9.52
N MET A 402 -0.52 -3.97 9.39
CA MET A 402 0.38 -4.25 10.52
C MET A 402 1.32 -3.09 10.81
N GLU A 403 1.74 -2.94 12.07
CA GLU A 403 2.66 -1.90 12.51
C GLU A 403 4.11 -2.31 12.21
N ILE A 404 4.51 -2.18 10.94
CA ILE A 404 5.82 -2.58 10.40
C ILE A 404 6.47 -1.44 9.60
N PRO A 405 7.80 -1.48 9.32
CA PRO A 405 8.53 -0.39 8.66
C PRO A 405 7.93 0.12 7.36
N VAL A 406 7.37 -0.75 6.52
CA VAL A 406 6.72 -0.34 5.27
C VAL A 406 5.55 0.60 5.55
N LEU A 407 4.72 0.29 6.54
CA LEU A 407 3.49 1.02 6.85
C LEU A 407 3.77 2.34 7.58
N TYR A 408 4.93 2.46 8.24
CA TYR A 408 5.41 3.74 8.77
C TYR A 408 5.65 4.78 7.67
N LYS A 409 6.16 4.36 6.50
CA LYS A 409 6.35 5.25 5.35
C LYS A 409 5.01 5.77 4.82
N PHE A 410 4.02 4.89 4.73
CA PHE A 410 2.65 5.27 4.33
C PHE A 410 2.03 6.27 5.31
N GLU A 411 2.06 5.97 6.62
CA GLU A 411 1.53 6.88 7.64
C GLU A 411 2.28 8.21 7.65
N GLY A 412 3.62 8.17 7.61
CA GLY A 412 4.48 9.35 7.64
C GLY A 412 4.25 10.26 6.43
N GLY A 413 4.18 9.69 5.23
CA GLY A 413 3.84 10.41 4.01
C GLY A 413 2.43 11.03 4.08
N TYR A 414 1.43 10.26 4.51
CA TYR A 414 0.06 10.74 4.64
C TYR A 414 -0.05 11.94 5.61
N ARG A 415 0.62 11.87 6.76
CA ARG A 415 0.70 12.99 7.70
C ARG A 415 1.35 14.20 7.07
N PHE A 416 2.53 14.02 6.46
CA PHE A 416 3.26 15.08 5.78
C PHE A 416 2.37 15.82 4.77
N GLY A 417 1.71 15.06 3.89
CA GLY A 417 0.79 15.60 2.89
C GLY A 417 -0.39 16.34 3.48
N ALA A 418 -0.98 15.84 4.57
CA ALA A 418 -2.10 16.48 5.23
C ALA A 418 -1.75 17.84 5.84
N TYR A 419 -0.58 17.94 6.48
CA TYR A 419 -0.09 19.22 7.00
C TYR A 419 0.34 20.18 5.89
N TRP A 420 0.90 19.67 4.80
CA TRP A 420 1.18 20.48 3.61
C TRP A 420 -0.12 21.04 3.00
N GLY A 421 -1.16 20.21 2.88
CA GLY A 421 -2.47 20.63 2.38
C GLY A 421 -3.13 21.69 3.25
N LEU A 422 -3.00 21.59 4.59
CA LEU A 422 -3.43 22.63 5.51
C LEU A 422 -2.73 23.97 5.22
N ASP A 423 -1.41 23.98 5.20
CA ASP A 423 -0.61 25.19 4.91
C ASP A 423 -0.95 25.77 3.52
N TYR A 424 -1.12 24.91 2.51
CA TYR A 424 -1.53 25.34 1.18
C TYR A 424 -2.90 26.04 1.21
N TYR A 425 -3.89 25.44 1.89
CA TYR A 425 -5.25 25.99 2.00
C TYR A 425 -5.27 27.37 2.69
N GLU A 426 -4.51 27.51 3.78
CA GLU A 426 -4.45 28.76 4.53
C GLU A 426 -3.81 29.92 3.75
N ASN A 427 -2.81 29.62 2.92
CA ASN A 427 -2.10 30.64 2.14
C ASN A 427 -2.76 30.99 0.80
N HIS A 428 -3.70 30.17 0.29
CA HIS A 428 -4.28 30.35 -1.04
C HIS A 428 -5.81 30.49 -1.09
N LYS A 429 -6.54 30.21 0.00
CA LYS A 429 -8.02 30.20 0.00
C LYS A 429 -8.71 30.87 1.19
N LYS A 430 -7.98 31.32 2.23
CA LYS A 430 -8.58 32.10 3.33
C LYS A 430 -8.93 33.53 2.93
#